data_AF-A0A1Q3PQJ0-F1
#
_entry.id   AF-A0A1Q3PQJ0-F1
#
_cell.length_a   1.000
_cell.length_b   1.000
_cell.length_c   1.000
_cell.angle_alpha   90.00
_cell.angle_beta   90.00
_cell.angle_gamma   90.00
#
_symmetry.space_group_name_H-M   'P 1'
#
loop_
_entity.id
_entity.type
_entity.pdbx_description
1 polymer ?
#
loop_
_entity_poly.entity_id
_entity_poly.type
_entity_poly.pdbx_seq_one_letter_code
_entity_poly.pdbx_strand_id
1 'polypeptide(L)'
;MKEENSNRTKWLHLRLSPDEYAKVHRQFKRTTARKLSEYARKVLLSKPVTVNHRNESLDELMTELIGLRNELTAAGNNFNQAVKKLNSLSQISQFRDWIMEYEYDKRKLLEHIEEIKNHISETSKKWLQS
;
A
#
# COMPACT_ATOMS: atom_id res chain seq x y z
N MET A 1 8.00 -35.12 5.58
CA MET A 1 7.26 -36.39 5.43
C MET A 1 6.09 -36.16 4.50
N LYS A 2 6.05 -36.86 3.35
CA LYS A 2 4.90 -36.81 2.44
C LYS A 2 3.76 -37.57 3.11
N GLU A 3 2.67 -36.89 3.46
CA GLU A 3 1.46 -37.55 3.98
C GLU A 3 0.96 -38.51 2.89
N GLU A 4 0.96 -39.81 3.17
CA GLU A 4 0.31 -40.82 2.33
C GLU A 4 -1.16 -40.44 2.16
N ASN A 5 -1.70 -40.59 0.94
CA ASN A 5 -3.09 -40.31 0.60
C ASN A 5 -4.05 -41.27 1.33
N SER A 6 -4.23 -41.07 2.63
CA SER A 6 -5.29 -41.71 3.41
C SER A 6 -6.58 -40.91 3.20
N ASN A 7 -7.49 -41.49 2.42
CA ASN A 7 -8.82 -40.93 2.25
C ASN A 7 -9.48 -40.75 3.63
N ARG A 8 -9.96 -39.53 3.90
CA ARG A 8 -10.56 -39.17 5.19
C ARG A 8 -11.93 -39.82 5.31
N THR A 9 -12.05 -40.85 6.14
CA THR A 9 -13.23 -41.71 6.24
C THR A 9 -14.08 -41.47 7.50
N LYS A 10 -13.55 -40.76 8.50
CA LYS A 10 -14.23 -40.50 9.78
C LYS A 10 -14.77 -39.07 9.85
N TRP A 11 -16.00 -38.93 10.34
CA TRP A 11 -16.69 -37.65 10.50
C TRP A 11 -16.63 -37.19 11.96
N LEU A 12 -16.38 -35.90 12.15
CA LEU A 12 -16.48 -35.23 13.46
C LEU A 12 -17.70 -34.31 13.42
N HIS A 13 -18.76 -34.69 14.12
CA HIS A 13 -19.98 -33.89 14.21
C HIS A 13 -19.88 -32.93 15.40
N LEU A 14 -19.94 -31.64 15.12
CA LEU A 14 -19.94 -30.58 16.13
C LEU A 14 -21.23 -29.77 15.99
N ARG A 15 -21.98 -29.65 17.09
CA ARG A 15 -23.10 -28.70 17.17
C ARG A 15 -22.57 -27.40 17.77
N LEU A 16 -22.90 -26.30 17.12
CA LEU A 16 -22.52 -24.95 17.54
C LEU A 16 -23.79 -24.14 17.76
N SER A 17 -23.81 -23.34 18.82
CA SER A 17 -24.76 -22.25 18.97
C SER A 17 -24.51 -21.18 17.89
N PRO A 18 -25.49 -20.30 17.61
CA PRO A 18 -25.31 -19.22 16.63
C PRO A 18 -24.10 -18.32 16.93
N ASP A 19 -23.83 -18.03 18.20
CA ASP A 19 -22.70 -17.20 18.63
C ASP A 19 -21.35 -17.89 18.42
N GLU A 20 -21.27 -19.19 18.71
CA GLU A 20 -20.08 -19.99 18.46
C GLU A 20 -19.80 -20.11 16.96
N TYR A 21 -20.85 -20.32 16.15
CA TYR A 21 -20.73 -20.33 14.70
C TYR A 21 -20.21 -18.99 14.17
N ALA A 22 -20.76 -17.87 14.64
CA ALA A 22 -20.33 -16.53 14.26
C ALA A 22 -18.86 -16.27 14.63
N LYS A 23 -18.41 -16.68 15.82
CA LYS A 23 -17.00 -16.55 16.25
C LYS A 23 -16.07 -17.35 15.36
N VAL A 24 -16.37 -18.62 15.10
CA VAL A 24 -15.55 -19.49 14.25
C VAL A 24 -15.51 -18.93 12.82
N HIS A 25 -16.64 -18.45 12.31
CA HIS A 25 -16.73 -17.89 10.97
C HIS A 25 -15.96 -16.56 10.83
N ARG A 26 -15.99 -15.70 11.87
CA ARG A 26 -15.20 -14.46 11.91
C ARG A 26 -13.70 -14.76 11.91
N GLN A 27 -13.26 -15.73 12.69
CA GLN A 27 -11.85 -16.14 12.70
C GLN A 27 -11.46 -16.74 11.34
N PHE A 28 -12.28 -17.62 10.77
CA PHE A 28 -12.05 -18.20 9.44
C PHE A 28 -11.83 -17.13 8.36
N LYS A 29 -12.69 -16.10 8.30
CA LYS A 29 -12.59 -15.00 7.34
C LYS A 29 -11.27 -14.22 7.42
N ARG A 30 -10.60 -14.25 8.58
CA ARG A 30 -9.31 -13.59 8.78
C ARG A 30 -8.14 -14.46 8.34
N THR A 31 -8.35 -15.65 7.77
CA THR A 31 -7.28 -16.59 7.42
C THR A 31 -7.15 -16.79 5.92
N THR A 32 -6.01 -17.36 5.49
CA THR A 32 -5.77 -17.75 4.10
C THR A 32 -6.50 -19.05 3.69
N ALA A 33 -7.24 -19.70 4.59
CA ALA A 33 -7.90 -20.98 4.31
C ALA A 33 -9.07 -20.78 3.33
N ARG A 34 -9.14 -21.60 2.27
CA ARG A 34 -10.19 -21.48 1.24
C ARG A 34 -11.52 -22.12 1.67
N LYS A 35 -11.48 -23.05 2.62
CA LYS A 35 -12.65 -23.79 3.11
C LYS A 35 -12.68 -23.79 4.64
N LEU A 36 -13.86 -23.66 5.23
CA LEU A 36 -14.04 -23.73 6.69
C LEU A 36 -13.51 -25.04 7.28
N SER A 37 -13.67 -26.15 6.55
CA SER A 37 -13.17 -27.47 6.96
C SER A 37 -11.64 -27.58 6.93
N GLU A 38 -10.95 -26.75 6.15
CA GLU A 38 -9.49 -26.65 6.15
C GLU A 38 -9.02 -25.87 7.37
N TYR A 39 -9.63 -24.71 7.63
CA TYR A 39 -9.38 -23.89 8.81
C TYR A 39 -9.63 -24.67 10.11
N ALA A 40 -10.81 -25.25 10.26
CA ALA A 40 -11.19 -26.03 11.44
C ALA A 40 -10.19 -27.18 11.68
N ARG A 41 -9.75 -27.87 10.63
CA ARG A 41 -8.74 -28.94 10.75
C ARG A 41 -7.39 -28.40 11.20
N LYS A 42 -6.93 -27.27 10.64
CA LYS A 42 -5.65 -26.67 11.05
C LYS A 42 -5.69 -26.29 12.52
N VAL A 43 -6.77 -25.65 12.97
CA VAL A 43 -6.97 -25.29 14.39
C VAL A 43 -7.05 -26.52 15.30
N LEU A 44 -7.87 -27.52 14.94
CA LEU A 44 -8.07 -28.73 15.75
C LEU A 44 -6.82 -29.62 15.84
N LEU A 45 -5.97 -29.62 14.82
CA LEU A 45 -4.72 -30.37 14.78
C LEU A 45 -3.49 -29.51 15.15
N SER A 46 -3.72 -28.32 15.70
CA SER A 46 -2.66 -27.36 16.08
C SER A 46 -1.65 -27.08 14.95
N LYS A 47 -2.08 -27.18 13.69
CA LYS A 47 -1.28 -26.82 12.52
C LYS A 47 -1.31 -25.29 12.35
N PRO A 48 -0.23 -24.67 11.86
CA PRO A 48 -0.16 -23.22 11.71
C PRO A 48 -1.25 -22.70 10.77
N VAL A 49 -1.93 -21.63 11.20
CA VAL A 49 -2.93 -20.91 10.42
C VAL A 49 -2.38 -19.53 10.12
N THR A 50 -2.18 -19.21 8.84
CA THR A 50 -1.81 -17.87 8.41
C THR A 50 -3.04 -16.97 8.47
N VAL A 51 -2.99 -15.95 9.33
CA VAL A 51 -4.01 -14.92 9.48
C VAL A 51 -3.62 -13.75 8.58
N ASN A 52 -4.53 -13.32 7.71
CA ASN A 52 -4.39 -12.09 6.93
C ASN A 52 -4.58 -10.92 7.89
N HIS A 53 -3.52 -10.13 8.07
CA HIS A 53 -3.55 -8.94 8.91
C HIS A 53 -3.50 -7.70 8.03
N ARG A 54 -4.66 -7.25 7.54
CA ARG A 54 -4.75 -5.94 6.89
C ARG A 54 -4.72 -4.86 7.97
N ASN A 55 -3.75 -3.96 7.88
CA ASN A 55 -3.56 -2.89 8.84
C ASN A 55 -4.32 -1.64 8.37
N GLU A 56 -5.46 -1.36 8.98
CA GLU A 56 -6.31 -0.21 8.64
C GLU A 56 -5.56 1.12 8.73
N SER A 57 -4.67 1.29 9.72
CA SER A 57 -3.82 2.49 9.83
C SER A 57 -2.81 2.62 8.69
N LEU A 58 -2.38 1.50 8.10
CA LEU A 58 -1.51 1.50 6.92
C LEU A 58 -2.30 1.91 5.66
N ASP A 59 -3.56 1.49 5.55
CA ASP A 59 -4.45 1.87 4.45
C ASP A 59 -4.78 3.37 4.50
N GLU A 60 -5.07 3.91 5.69
CA GLU A 60 -5.28 5.35 5.90
C GLU A 60 -4.03 6.16 5.53
N LEU A 61 -2.85 5.74 6.02
CA LEU A 61 -1.58 6.36 5.67
C LEU A 61 -1.33 6.35 4.15
N MET A 62 -1.60 5.22 3.49
CA MET A 62 -1.45 5.11 2.03
C MET A 62 -2.39 6.06 1.28
N THR A 63 -3.58 6.31 1.81
CA THR A 63 -4.55 7.23 1.22
C THR A 63 -4.04 8.67 1.27
N GLU A 64 -3.51 9.09 2.42
CA GLU A 64 -2.87 10.41 2.59
C GLU A 64 -1.64 10.58 1.69
N LEU A 65 -0.77 9.57 1.62
CA LEU A 65 0.42 9.61 0.76
C LEU A 65 0.05 9.73 -0.74
N ILE A 66 -1.02 9.06 -1.18
CA ILE A 66 -1.54 9.19 -2.54
C ILE A 66 -2.04 10.62 -2.80
N GLY A 67 -2.74 11.22 -1.83
CA GLY A 67 -3.19 12.61 -1.88
C GLY A 67 -2.01 13.57 -2.05
N LEU A 68 -1.03 13.50 -1.15
CA LEU A 68 0.18 14.31 -1.18
C LEU A 68 0.95 14.19 -2.50
N ARG A 69 1.08 12.97 -3.06
CA ARG A 69 1.70 12.74 -4.36
C ARG A 69 1.01 13.54 -5.48
N ASN A 70 -0.32 13.60 -5.46
CA ASN A 70 -1.10 14.31 -6.47
C ASN A 70 -0.92 15.83 -6.32
N GLU A 71 -0.94 16.34 -5.09
CA GLU A 71 -0.66 17.76 -4.79
C GLU A 71 0.73 18.19 -5.24
N LEU A 72 1.75 17.39 -4.92
CA LEU A 72 3.13 17.59 -5.38
C LEU A 72 3.24 17.62 -6.91
N THR A 73 2.48 16.76 -7.59
CA THR A 73 2.43 16.75 -9.05
C THR A 73 1.81 18.03 -9.60
N ALA A 74 0.71 18.51 -9.00
CA ALA A 74 0.08 19.77 -9.36
C ALA A 74 1.00 20.98 -9.11
N ALA A 75 1.68 21.02 -7.96
CA ALA A 75 2.66 22.04 -7.62
C ALA A 75 3.81 22.07 -8.65
N GLY A 76 4.37 20.92 -9.00
CA GLY A 76 5.39 20.81 -10.06
C GLY A 76 4.90 21.30 -11.42
N ASN A 77 3.65 21.01 -11.79
CA ASN A 77 3.06 21.50 -13.04
C ASN A 77 2.86 23.03 -13.04
N ASN A 78 2.37 23.59 -11.94
CA ASN A 78 2.19 25.04 -11.79
C ASN A 78 3.54 25.76 -11.83
N PHE A 79 4.54 25.19 -11.17
CA PHE A 79 5.90 25.69 -11.21
C PHE A 79 6.47 25.68 -12.64
N ASN A 80 6.32 24.57 -13.37
CA ASN A 80 6.78 24.47 -14.75
C ASN A 80 6.12 25.51 -15.69
N GLN A 81 4.86 25.87 -15.42
CA GLN A 81 4.18 26.95 -16.14
C GLN A 81 4.76 28.34 -15.81
N ALA A 82 5.06 28.61 -14.53
CA ALA A 82 5.69 29.86 -14.11
C ALA A 82 7.08 30.03 -14.76
N VAL A 83 7.87 28.96 -14.82
CA VAL A 83 9.17 28.92 -15.52
C VAL A 83 9.01 29.25 -17.00
N LYS A 84 8.06 28.63 -17.70
CA LYS A 84 7.81 28.92 -19.13
C LYS A 84 7.48 30.39 -19.36
N LYS A 85 6.70 31.01 -18.47
CA LYS A 85 6.40 32.45 -18.51
C LYS A 85 7.66 33.28 -18.27
N LEU A 86 8.48 32.94 -17.28
CA LEU A 86 9.74 33.63 -17.01
C LEU A 86 10.71 33.57 -18.21
N ASN A 87 10.86 32.40 -18.82
CA ASN A 87 11.70 32.22 -20.01
C ASN A 87 11.18 33.01 -21.22
N SER A 88 9.87 33.24 -21.34
CA SER A 88 9.31 34.10 -22.39
C SER A 88 9.58 35.60 -22.16
N LEU A 89 10.03 35.99 -20.96
CA LEU A 89 10.33 37.37 -20.55
C LEU A 89 11.83 37.70 -20.63
N SER A 90 12.67 36.83 -21.21
CA SER A 90 14.14 36.87 -21.16
C SER A 90 14.82 38.01 -21.95
N GLN A 91 14.18 39.16 -22.12
CA GLN A 91 14.72 40.33 -22.84
C GLN A 91 15.44 41.34 -21.92
N ILE A 92 15.66 41.05 -20.62
CA ILE A 92 16.22 42.01 -19.66
C ILE A 92 17.47 41.44 -18.97
N SER A 93 18.63 42.06 -19.25
CA SER A 93 19.99 41.68 -18.78
C SER A 93 20.14 41.60 -17.25
N GLN A 94 19.34 42.36 -16.49
CA GLN A 94 19.48 42.53 -15.03
C GLN A 94 18.98 41.34 -14.19
N PHE A 95 18.30 40.35 -14.79
CA PHE A 95 17.75 39.20 -14.05
C PHE A 95 18.58 37.92 -14.15
N ARG A 96 19.74 37.94 -14.81
CA ARG A 96 20.52 36.72 -15.14
C ARG A 96 20.92 35.90 -13.92
N ASP A 97 21.39 36.54 -12.86
CA ASP A 97 21.86 35.83 -11.66
C ASP A 97 20.68 35.24 -10.87
N TRP A 98 19.58 35.99 -10.76
CA TRP A 98 18.34 35.52 -10.13
C TRP A 98 17.70 34.35 -10.90
N ILE A 99 17.78 34.38 -12.24
CA ILE A 99 17.33 33.27 -13.10
C ILE A 99 18.20 32.02 -12.88
N MET A 100 19.53 32.17 -12.73
CA MET A 100 20.42 31.03 -12.49
C MET A 100 20.20 30.40 -11.11
N GLU A 101 20.03 31.21 -10.07
CA GLU A 101 19.75 30.73 -8.71
C GLU A 101 18.37 30.04 -8.65
N TYR A 102 17.37 30.63 -9.28
CA TYR A 102 16.05 30.01 -9.43
C TYR A 102 16.07 28.69 -10.21
N GLU A 103 16.85 28.58 -11.30
CA GLU A 103 17.01 27.33 -12.07
C GLU A 103 17.79 26.25 -11.29
N TYR A 104 18.65 26.63 -10.35
CA TYR A 104 19.30 25.70 -9.44
C TYR A 104 18.32 25.17 -8.38
N ASP A 105 17.63 26.06 -7.66
CA ASP A 105 16.65 25.68 -6.64
C ASP A 105 15.51 24.85 -7.23
N LYS A 106 15.09 25.18 -8.45
CA LYS A 106 14.15 24.38 -9.26
C LYS A 106 14.60 22.93 -9.43
N ARG A 107 15.84 22.70 -9.87
CA ARG A 107 16.34 21.35 -10.11
C ARG A 107 16.34 20.55 -8.83
N LYS A 108 16.83 21.16 -7.75
CA LYS A 108 16.86 20.54 -6.44
C LYS A 108 15.45 20.21 -5.94
N LEU A 109 14.49 21.12 -6.09
CA LEU A 109 13.10 20.86 -5.72
C LEU A 109 12.54 19.68 -6.52
N LEU A 110 12.70 19.67 -7.85
CA LEU A 110 12.19 18.60 -8.71
C LEU A 110 12.82 17.24 -8.38
N GLU A 111 14.11 17.19 -8.05
CA GLU A 111 14.77 15.97 -7.58
C GLU A 111 14.12 15.44 -6.30
N HIS A 112 13.88 16.31 -5.29
CA HIS A 112 13.23 15.90 -4.05
C HIS A 112 11.79 15.42 -4.27
N ILE A 113 11.04 16.08 -5.19
CA ILE A 113 9.69 15.64 -5.56
C ILE A 113 9.73 14.23 -6.14
N GLU A 114 10.71 13.94 -7.00
CA GLU A 114 10.85 12.63 -7.63
C GLU A 114 11.25 11.55 -6.62
N GLU A 115 12.15 11.86 -5.68
CA GLU A 115 12.49 10.98 -4.56
C GLU A 115 11.27 10.64 -3.71
N ILE A 116 10.45 11.65 -3.35
CA ILE A 116 9.21 11.45 -2.60
C ILE A 116 8.25 10.55 -3.38
N LYS A 117 8.06 10.79 -4.68
CA LYS A 117 7.22 9.94 -5.53
C LYS A 117 7.71 8.49 -5.55
N ASN A 118 9.02 8.29 -5.64
CA ASN A 118 9.64 6.96 -5.62
C ASN A 118 9.40 6.26 -4.28
N HIS A 119 9.57 6.95 -3.15
CA HIS A 119 9.29 6.38 -1.82
C HIS A 119 7.81 6.01 -1.64
N ILE A 120 6.89 6.84 -2.14
CA ILE A 120 5.44 6.53 -2.13
C ILE A 120 5.15 5.29 -2.99
N SER A 121 5.76 5.19 -4.17
CA SER A 121 5.60 4.04 -5.06
C SER A 121 6.11 2.74 -4.44
N GLU A 122 7.30 2.75 -3.84
CA GLU A 122 7.88 1.59 -3.17
C GLU A 122 7.07 1.16 -1.94
N THR A 123 6.55 2.13 -1.18
CA THR A 123 5.67 1.85 -0.04
C THR A 123 4.34 1.24 -0.52
N SER A 124 3.78 1.74 -1.62
CA SER A 124 2.58 1.18 -2.25
C SER A 124 2.76 -0.26 -2.73
N LYS A 125 3.91 -0.59 -3.32
CA LYS A 125 4.23 -1.96 -3.74
C LYS A 125 4.25 -2.92 -2.54
N LYS A 126 4.90 -2.52 -1.44
CA LYS A 126 4.95 -3.32 -0.20
C LYS A 126 3.56 -3.48 0.41
N TRP A 127 2.74 -2.43 0.37
CA TRP A 127 1.35 -2.46 0.81
C TRP A 127 0.51 -3.46 0.01
N LEU A 128 0.55 -3.44 -1.33
CA LEU A 128 -0.20 -4.37 -2.19
C LEU A 128 0.22 -5.85 -2.03
N GLN A 129 1.40 -6.11 -1.47
CA GLN A 129 1.91 -7.46 -1.19
C GLN A 129 1.57 -7.94 0.23
N SER A 130 1.01 -7.07 1.07
CA SER A 130 0.60 -7.34 2.47
C SER A 130 -0.84 -7.81 2.56
#